data_AF-A0A3C0INZ8-F1
#
_entry.id   AF-A0A3C0INZ8-F1
#
_cell.length_a   1.000
_cell.length_b   1.000
_cell.length_c   1.000
_cell.angle_alpha   90.00
_cell.angle_beta   90.00
_cell.angle_gamma   90.00
#
_symmetry.space_group_name_H-M   'P 1'
#
loop_
_entity.id
_entity.type
_entity.pdbx_description
1 polymer ?
#
loop_
_entity_poly.entity_id
_entity_poly.type
_entity_poly.pdbx_seq_one_letter_code
_entity_poly.pdbx_strand_id
1 'polypeptide(L)'
;MDSPFFRRLLMPWVWGNFQELSNTVYDEYKCKAATPDAERGSGDCRLWGISLDRFVNLKVTNDSTDGNFDNAGTPGVYTYNFNRSALTYTYPSNATSRVIIAFSATIYIDWTVTAGSYANMRVMWYRNNQLLSEELVVGLDAPAVGRRNDVGQKVVFYEVMVQPGDVIECRFFMSMKDTNAGRANCDQYVTEFKVDYFKFTIDSTYQLKQYNKFNNYKFLDLLRGLTDTFDLQFSTDVKRKVVCIEPFFDYQTAVQQTKQTGFIILDPKDWSLKQDLSKESEIEIFSDYEREWLFKHKDDSADGALKKMQDRFQSKIGEAKYAFTERFKPGTKSFENRFFSTLMHVEAQQFASVTGVAPQIPCMFPENISNTSAAESENTFEPKLAYYKGNVAGVGGWRFL
;
A
#
# COMPACT_ATOMS: atom_id res chain seq x y z
N MET A 1 -0.02 -25.76 5.36
CA MET A 1 -0.66 -24.43 5.47
C MET A 1 -1.66 -24.13 4.37
N ASP A 2 -1.66 -24.82 3.21
CA ASP A 2 -2.76 -24.70 2.24
C ASP A 2 -3.98 -25.52 2.67
N SER A 3 -4.70 -25.03 3.69
CA SER A 3 -6.00 -25.58 4.09
C SER A 3 -7.08 -24.51 3.93
N PRO A 4 -8.35 -24.90 3.71
CA PRO A 4 -9.46 -23.95 3.63
C PRO A 4 -9.62 -23.05 4.85
N PHE A 5 -9.07 -23.45 6.01
CA PHE A 5 -9.00 -22.64 7.22
C PHE A 5 -8.09 -21.42 7.02
N PHE A 6 -6.85 -21.62 6.54
CA PHE A 6 -5.92 -20.51 6.27
C PHE A 6 -6.35 -19.65 5.08
N ARG A 7 -7.07 -20.22 4.10
CA ARG A 7 -7.62 -19.45 2.95
C ARG A 7 -8.68 -18.41 3.35
N ARG A 8 -9.21 -18.47 4.58
CA ARG A 8 -10.21 -17.53 5.12
C ARG A 8 -9.64 -16.57 6.16
N LEU A 9 -8.37 -16.71 6.50
CA LEU A 9 -7.65 -15.73 7.29
C LEU A 9 -7.29 -14.58 6.37
N LEU A 10 -7.76 -13.40 6.73
CA LEU A 10 -7.32 -12.15 6.15
C LEU A 10 -6.44 -11.49 7.20
N MET A 11 -5.30 -10.97 6.79
CA MET A 11 -4.53 -10.07 7.63
C MET A 11 -4.88 -8.65 7.18
N PRO A 12 -5.92 -8.02 7.74
CA PRO A 12 -6.15 -6.62 7.49
C PRO A 12 -4.98 -5.85 8.09
N TRP A 13 -4.20 -5.29 7.19
CA TRP A 13 -3.15 -4.34 7.44
C TRP A 13 -3.48 -3.10 6.61
N VAL A 14 -3.35 -1.92 7.19
CA VAL A 14 -3.40 -0.69 6.39
C VAL A 14 -2.03 -0.07 6.51
N TRP A 15 -1.30 -0.06 5.40
CA TRP A 15 -0.15 0.80 5.18
C TRP A 15 -0.45 1.58 3.90
N GLY A 16 -1.08 2.74 4.04
CA GLY A 16 -1.47 3.56 2.90
C GLY A 16 -2.38 2.84 1.90
N ASN A 17 -2.50 3.43 0.71
CA ASN A 17 -3.23 2.84 -0.40
C ASN A 17 -2.44 1.64 -0.95
N PHE A 18 -2.85 0.39 -0.66
CA PHE A 18 -2.12 -0.84 -1.09
C PHE A 18 -1.93 -0.94 -2.60
N GLN A 19 -2.77 -0.24 -3.36
CA GLN A 19 -2.63 -0.11 -4.79
C GLN A 19 -1.45 0.79 -5.14
N GLU A 20 -1.22 1.88 -4.41
CA GLU A 20 -0.08 2.76 -4.60
C GLU A 20 1.19 2.18 -3.98
N LEU A 21 2.24 2.16 -4.77
CA LEU A 21 3.55 1.59 -4.45
C LEU A 21 4.51 2.66 -3.88
N SER A 22 3.96 3.67 -3.21
CA SER A 22 4.74 4.66 -2.48
C SER A 22 5.37 4.03 -1.23
N ASN A 23 6.61 4.41 -0.89
CA ASN A 23 7.43 3.83 0.19
C ASN A 23 7.80 2.35 -0.03
N THR A 24 8.03 1.95 -1.28
CA THR A 24 8.41 0.58 -1.68
C THR A 24 9.71 0.58 -2.47
N VAL A 25 10.19 -0.61 -2.85
CA VAL A 25 11.34 -0.74 -3.76
C VAL A 25 11.14 -0.02 -5.10
N TYR A 26 9.89 0.31 -5.47
CA TYR A 26 9.57 1.05 -6.69
C TYR A 26 9.87 2.54 -6.60
N ASP A 27 10.04 3.09 -5.40
CA ASP A 27 10.46 4.49 -5.27
C ASP A 27 11.82 4.72 -5.91
N GLU A 28 12.68 3.69 -5.95
CA GLU A 28 13.98 3.76 -6.62
C GLU A 28 13.89 3.99 -8.13
N TYR A 29 12.71 3.76 -8.70
CA TYR A 29 12.41 3.93 -10.12
C TYR A 29 11.66 5.23 -10.41
N LYS A 30 11.39 6.06 -9.38
CA LYS A 30 10.90 7.42 -9.60
C LYS A 30 11.99 8.26 -10.25
N CYS A 31 11.57 9.20 -11.08
CA CYS A 31 12.45 10.18 -11.69
C CYS A 31 11.82 11.57 -11.58
N LYS A 32 12.67 12.59 -11.50
CA LYS A 32 12.32 14.00 -11.68
C LYS A 32 13.30 14.66 -12.66
N ALA A 33 12.76 15.46 -13.58
CA ALA A 33 13.51 16.21 -14.58
C ALA A 33 12.86 17.57 -14.85
N ALA A 34 13.63 18.53 -15.36
CA ALA A 34 13.14 19.87 -15.69
C ALA A 34 13.97 20.49 -16.82
N THR A 35 13.46 21.56 -17.42
CA THR A 35 14.27 22.42 -18.31
C THR A 35 15.26 23.24 -17.45
N PRO A 36 16.58 23.13 -17.72
CA PRO A 36 17.63 23.91 -17.05
C PRO A 36 17.36 25.41 -17.11
N ASP A 37 17.71 26.14 -16.05
CA ASP A 37 17.45 27.59 -16.00
C ASP A 37 18.16 28.33 -17.14
N ALA A 38 19.38 27.90 -17.48
CA ALA A 38 20.15 28.45 -18.60
C ALA A 38 19.46 28.28 -19.96
N GLU A 39 18.53 27.34 -20.09
CA GLU A 39 17.87 26.98 -21.35
C GLU A 39 16.47 27.59 -21.52
N ARG A 40 15.86 28.09 -20.45
CA ARG A 40 14.48 28.62 -20.47
C ARG A 40 14.27 29.83 -21.39
N GLY A 41 15.35 30.51 -21.77
CA GLY A 41 15.31 31.68 -22.65
C GLY A 41 15.81 31.43 -24.08
N SER A 42 16.07 30.18 -24.47
CA SER A 42 16.79 29.86 -25.71
C SER A 42 16.09 28.76 -26.54
N GLY A 43 16.42 28.70 -27.84
CA GLY A 43 15.99 27.63 -28.72
C GLY A 43 14.47 27.42 -28.75
N ASP A 44 14.04 26.16 -28.63
CA ASP A 44 12.62 25.81 -28.70
C ASP A 44 11.84 26.17 -27.41
N CYS A 45 12.50 26.73 -26.38
CA CYS A 45 11.83 27.31 -25.22
C CYS A 45 11.31 28.74 -25.49
N ARG A 46 11.75 29.38 -26.59
CA ARG A 46 11.34 30.72 -26.98
C ARG A 46 11.17 30.81 -28.50
N LEU A 47 9.92 30.81 -28.95
CA LEU A 47 9.56 30.75 -30.37
C LEU A 47 8.71 31.96 -30.74
N TRP A 48 9.29 32.91 -31.48
CA TRP A 48 8.67 34.19 -31.82
C TRP A 48 8.64 34.41 -33.32
N GLY A 49 7.48 34.83 -33.85
CA GLY A 49 7.38 35.34 -35.22
C GLY A 49 7.68 34.29 -36.30
N ILE A 50 7.33 33.03 -36.04
CA ILE A 50 7.56 31.90 -36.95
C ILE A 50 6.30 31.05 -37.06
N SER A 51 6.13 30.40 -38.21
CA SER A 51 5.12 29.34 -38.36
C SER A 51 5.81 27.98 -38.32
N LEU A 52 5.33 27.07 -37.49
CA LEU A 52 5.92 25.75 -37.31
C LEU A 52 4.84 24.72 -36.98
N ASP A 53 5.16 23.47 -37.32
CA ASP A 53 4.34 22.31 -37.01
C ASP A 53 5.28 21.13 -36.77
N ARG A 54 5.81 21.03 -35.54
CA ARG A 54 6.86 20.06 -35.20
C ARG A 54 6.93 19.77 -33.70
N PHE A 55 7.66 18.71 -33.36
CA PHE A 55 8.10 18.48 -31.99
C PHE A 55 9.10 19.55 -31.54
N VAL A 56 8.92 20.05 -30.33
CA VAL A 56 9.76 21.09 -29.73
C VAL A 56 10.73 20.49 -28.71
N ASN A 57 11.99 20.90 -28.80
CA ASN A 57 13.05 20.46 -27.89
C ASN A 57 13.13 21.36 -26.66
N LEU A 58 12.34 21.04 -25.64
CA LEU A 58 12.34 21.77 -24.36
C LEU A 58 13.52 21.40 -23.43
N LYS A 59 14.50 20.63 -23.92
CA LYS A 59 15.75 20.27 -23.22
C LYS A 59 15.53 19.81 -21.78
N VAL A 60 14.56 18.90 -21.57
CA VAL A 60 14.16 18.44 -20.24
C VAL A 60 15.19 17.43 -19.73
N THR A 61 16.11 17.86 -18.89
CA THR A 61 17.19 17.01 -18.39
C THR A 61 17.06 16.76 -16.89
N ASN A 62 17.70 15.70 -16.45
CA ASN A 62 17.89 15.34 -15.04
C ASN A 62 19.34 15.62 -14.60
N ASP A 63 20.06 16.51 -15.28
CA ASP A 63 21.45 16.85 -14.93
C ASP A 63 21.54 17.54 -13.56
N SER A 64 22.63 17.24 -12.86
CA SER A 64 22.91 17.48 -11.45
C SER A 64 23.30 18.91 -11.07
N THR A 65 23.54 19.78 -12.04
CA THR A 65 24.03 21.15 -11.83
C THR A 65 22.93 22.18 -11.55
N ASP A 66 21.71 21.95 -12.04
CA ASP A 66 20.55 22.85 -11.90
C ASP A 66 19.45 22.22 -11.02
N GLY A 67 19.79 21.86 -9.77
CA GLY A 67 18.88 21.75 -8.61
C GLY A 67 17.67 20.78 -8.63
N ASN A 68 17.39 20.03 -9.70
CA ASN A 68 16.14 19.25 -9.85
C ASN A 68 16.34 17.73 -9.95
N PHE A 69 17.51 17.22 -9.60
CA PHE A 69 17.83 15.79 -9.61
C PHE A 69 17.01 15.00 -8.59
N ASP A 70 16.27 14.00 -9.05
CA ASP A 70 15.89 12.82 -8.25
C ASP A 70 15.68 11.61 -9.17
N ASN A 71 16.76 10.97 -9.61
CA ASN A 71 16.70 9.57 -10.02
C ASN A 71 17.04 8.78 -8.76
N ALA A 72 16.04 8.18 -8.11
CA ALA A 72 16.21 7.51 -6.83
C ALA A 72 17.06 6.21 -6.91
N GLY A 73 18.32 6.30 -7.33
CA GLY A 73 19.31 5.22 -7.21
C GLY A 73 19.52 4.34 -8.45
N THR A 74 18.71 4.44 -9.50
CA THR A 74 18.93 3.66 -10.74
C THR A 74 19.28 4.56 -11.95
N PRO A 75 20.58 4.66 -12.31
CA PRO A 75 21.00 5.36 -13.53
C PRO A 75 20.32 4.78 -14.78
N GLY A 76 19.88 5.64 -15.70
CA GLY A 76 19.35 5.23 -17.01
C GLY A 76 17.84 4.97 -17.07
N VAL A 77 17.11 5.07 -15.95
CA VAL A 77 15.64 4.98 -15.96
C VAL A 77 15.01 6.14 -16.72
N TYR A 78 15.53 7.36 -16.54
CA TYR A 78 15.17 8.53 -17.35
C TYR A 78 16.33 8.94 -18.26
N THR A 79 16.00 9.25 -19.51
CA THR A 79 16.92 9.87 -20.47
C THR A 79 16.19 10.90 -21.33
N TYR A 80 16.90 11.96 -21.73
CA TYR A 80 16.40 12.90 -22.72
C TYR A 80 17.03 12.63 -24.08
N ASN A 81 16.20 12.33 -25.09
CA ASN A 81 16.66 12.11 -26.45
C ASN A 81 16.52 13.41 -27.26
N PHE A 82 17.62 14.14 -27.38
CA PHE A 82 17.68 15.41 -28.13
C PHE A 82 17.28 15.28 -29.59
N ASN A 83 17.62 14.16 -30.25
CA ASN A 83 17.33 13.93 -31.67
C ASN A 83 15.84 13.71 -31.94
N ARG A 84 15.10 13.24 -30.92
CA ARG A 84 13.66 12.97 -31.01
C ARG A 84 12.82 13.97 -30.22
N SER A 85 13.46 14.93 -29.55
CA SER A 85 12.84 15.86 -28.61
C SER A 85 11.94 15.13 -27.60
N ALA A 86 12.43 14.00 -27.09
CA ALA A 86 11.63 13.03 -26.35
C ALA A 86 12.18 12.79 -24.95
N LEU A 87 11.29 12.89 -23.96
CA LEU A 87 11.51 12.48 -22.60
C LEU A 87 11.27 10.98 -22.54
N THR A 88 12.28 10.20 -22.20
CA THR A 88 12.23 8.75 -22.29
C THR A 88 12.38 8.15 -20.90
N TYR A 89 11.38 7.38 -20.49
CA TYR A 89 11.39 6.59 -19.26
C TYR A 89 11.45 5.10 -19.63
N THR A 90 12.46 4.39 -19.15
CA THR A 90 12.60 2.94 -19.34
C THR A 90 12.28 2.24 -18.05
N TYR A 91 11.19 1.47 -18.03
CA TYR A 91 10.84 0.68 -16.86
C TYR A 91 11.85 -0.48 -16.71
N PRO A 92 12.53 -0.63 -15.55
CA PRO A 92 13.66 -1.55 -15.39
C PRO A 92 13.32 -2.99 -15.78
N SER A 93 14.23 -3.65 -16.51
CA SER A 93 14.06 -5.03 -16.96
C SER A 93 14.13 -6.06 -15.82
N ASN A 94 14.76 -5.69 -14.70
CA ASN A 94 14.81 -6.48 -13.47
C ASN A 94 13.60 -6.25 -12.54
N ALA A 95 12.67 -5.36 -12.91
CA ALA A 95 11.45 -5.17 -12.15
C ALA A 95 10.63 -6.47 -12.13
N THR A 96 9.98 -6.76 -10.99
CA THR A 96 9.40 -8.08 -10.70
C THR A 96 7.93 -8.22 -11.07
N SER A 97 7.25 -7.10 -11.35
CA SER A 97 5.81 -7.07 -11.59
C SER A 97 5.44 -6.06 -12.67
N ARG A 98 4.28 -6.30 -13.31
CA ARG A 98 3.57 -5.30 -14.10
C ARG A 98 2.92 -4.30 -13.18
N VAL A 99 3.03 -3.02 -13.52
CA VAL A 99 2.50 -1.91 -12.72
C VAL A 99 1.88 -0.87 -13.63
N ILE A 100 1.01 -0.05 -13.08
CA ILE A 100 0.58 1.23 -13.65
C ILE A 100 1.57 2.28 -13.17
N ILE A 101 2.07 3.09 -14.09
CA ILE A 101 2.89 4.26 -13.77
C ILE A 101 2.06 5.50 -14.09
N ALA A 102 2.01 6.42 -13.13
CA ALA A 102 1.46 7.75 -13.34
C ALA A 102 2.59 8.75 -13.57
N PHE A 103 2.56 9.42 -14.72
CA PHE A 103 3.45 10.51 -15.07
C PHE A 103 2.74 11.85 -14.88
N SER A 104 3.50 12.85 -14.46
CA SER A 104 3.06 14.24 -14.40
C SER A 104 4.06 15.14 -15.12
N ALA A 105 3.56 16.03 -15.96
CA ALA A 105 4.34 17.05 -16.63
C ALA A 105 3.73 18.44 -16.38
N THR A 106 4.49 19.31 -15.73
CA THR A 106 4.16 20.72 -15.50
C THR A 106 4.96 21.58 -16.45
N ILE A 107 4.25 22.35 -17.26
CA ILE A 107 4.81 23.23 -18.28
C ILE A 107 4.44 24.67 -17.91
N TYR A 108 5.44 25.54 -17.84
CA TYR A 108 5.19 26.97 -17.80
C TYR A 108 5.00 27.49 -19.21
N ILE A 109 4.01 28.36 -19.41
CA ILE A 109 3.80 29.08 -20.65
C ILE A 109 3.67 30.58 -20.40
N ASP A 110 4.19 31.38 -21.34
CA ASP A 110 3.89 32.80 -21.53
C ASP A 110 3.69 33.04 -23.03
N TRP A 111 2.44 32.91 -23.46
CA TRP A 111 2.06 32.87 -24.87
C TRP A 111 1.22 34.08 -25.22
N THR A 112 1.50 34.67 -26.38
CA THR A 112 0.80 35.82 -26.91
C THR A 112 0.55 35.63 -28.41
N VAL A 113 -0.70 35.74 -28.83
CA VAL A 113 -1.13 35.67 -30.25
C VAL A 113 -1.92 36.92 -30.63
N THR A 114 -1.76 37.39 -31.87
CA THR A 114 -2.40 38.61 -32.40
C THR A 114 -2.98 38.42 -33.80
N ALA A 115 -4.04 39.18 -34.13
CA ALA A 115 -4.58 39.37 -35.48
C ALA A 115 -4.65 38.09 -36.34
N GLY A 116 -5.46 37.12 -35.89
CA GLY A 116 -5.73 35.85 -36.57
C GLY A 116 -4.59 34.83 -36.56
N SER A 117 -3.49 35.06 -35.84
CA SER A 117 -2.48 34.03 -35.55
C SER A 117 -3.00 33.01 -34.53
N TYR A 118 -2.36 31.84 -34.47
CA TYR A 118 -2.65 30.84 -33.44
C TYR A 118 -1.39 30.13 -32.96
N ALA A 119 -1.48 29.57 -31.76
CA ALA A 119 -0.49 28.65 -31.21
C ALA A 119 -1.21 27.55 -30.41
N ASN A 120 -0.79 26.30 -30.60
CA ASN A 120 -1.23 25.18 -29.78
C ASN A 120 -0.05 24.28 -29.40
N MET A 121 -0.14 23.67 -28.22
CA MET A 121 0.79 22.64 -27.74
C MET A 121 0.01 21.40 -27.36
N ARG A 122 0.50 20.26 -27.83
CA ARG A 122 -0.01 18.94 -27.46
C ARG A 122 1.09 18.12 -26.81
N VAL A 123 0.71 17.31 -25.83
CA VAL A 123 1.57 16.28 -25.26
C VAL A 123 1.18 14.95 -25.87
N MET A 124 2.17 14.24 -26.40
CA MET A 124 2.01 12.94 -27.01
C MET A 124 2.78 11.89 -26.22
N TRP A 125 2.09 10.83 -25.82
CA TRP A 125 2.64 9.71 -25.06
C TRP A 125 2.77 8.49 -25.95
N TYR A 126 3.94 7.87 -25.94
CA TYR A 126 4.24 6.66 -26.68
C TYR A 126 4.68 5.55 -25.75
N ARG A 127 4.39 4.30 -26.11
CA ARG A 127 5.02 3.10 -25.53
C ARG A 127 5.67 2.29 -26.63
N ASN A 128 6.95 2.00 -26.48
CA ASN A 128 7.72 1.22 -27.46
C ASN A 128 7.52 1.75 -28.90
N ASN A 129 7.59 3.08 -29.07
CA ASN A 129 7.34 3.82 -30.32
C ASN A 129 5.90 3.82 -30.87
N GLN A 130 4.91 3.26 -30.16
CA GLN A 130 3.50 3.35 -30.55
C GLN A 130 2.81 4.47 -29.79
N LEU A 131 2.09 5.35 -30.49
CA LEU A 131 1.31 6.42 -29.87
C LEU A 131 0.18 5.81 -29.05
N LEU A 132 0.08 6.22 -27.78
CA LEU A 132 -0.96 5.78 -26.86
C LEU A 132 -1.98 6.89 -26.57
N SER A 133 -1.51 8.12 -26.40
CA SER A 133 -2.36 9.26 -26.04
C SER A 133 -1.82 10.56 -26.61
N GLU A 134 -2.74 11.47 -26.89
CA GLU A 134 -2.47 12.83 -27.33
C GLU A 134 -3.44 13.77 -26.61
N GLU A 135 -2.90 14.80 -25.97
CA GLU A 135 -3.67 15.74 -25.18
C GLU A 135 -3.29 17.18 -25.52
N LEU A 136 -4.28 18.05 -25.70
CA LEU A 136 -4.07 19.49 -25.90
C LEU A 136 -3.79 20.16 -24.55
N VAL A 137 -2.59 20.71 -24.40
CA VAL A 137 -2.18 21.41 -23.17
C VAL A 137 -2.63 22.85 -23.17
N VAL A 138 -2.43 23.53 -24.31
CA VAL A 138 -2.81 24.92 -24.52
C VAL A 138 -3.18 25.11 -25.98
N GLY A 139 -4.26 25.84 -26.23
CA GLY A 139 -4.68 26.30 -27.55
C GLY A 139 -5.10 27.75 -27.47
N LEU A 140 -4.45 28.59 -28.26
CA LEU A 140 -4.68 30.03 -28.25
C LEU A 140 -4.87 30.54 -29.68
N ASP A 141 -6.09 30.96 -29.98
CA ASP A 141 -6.46 31.56 -31.26
C ASP A 141 -6.70 33.06 -31.09
N ALA A 142 -6.02 33.88 -31.89
CA ALA A 142 -6.21 35.32 -31.87
C ALA A 142 -7.52 35.73 -32.55
N PRO A 143 -8.19 36.79 -32.07
CA PRO A 143 -9.27 37.43 -32.82
C PRO A 143 -8.73 38.07 -34.11
N ALA A 144 -9.63 38.38 -35.05
CA ALA A 144 -9.28 39.03 -36.32
C ALA A 144 -8.53 40.36 -36.11
N VAL A 145 -8.88 41.11 -35.06
CA VAL A 145 -8.16 42.31 -34.60
C VAL A 145 -8.00 42.21 -33.08
N GLY A 146 -6.79 42.44 -32.58
CA GLY A 146 -6.48 42.40 -31.16
C GLY A 146 -5.48 41.31 -30.78
N ARG A 147 -5.42 41.01 -29.47
CA ARG A 147 -4.44 40.13 -28.85
C ARG A 147 -5.11 39.19 -27.86
N ARG A 148 -4.60 37.96 -27.74
CA ARG A 148 -4.86 37.07 -26.61
C ARG A 148 -3.55 36.60 -26.00
N ASN A 149 -3.57 36.42 -24.68
CA ASN A 149 -2.44 35.93 -23.91
C ASN A 149 -2.89 34.75 -23.05
N ASP A 150 -2.00 33.80 -22.80
CA ASP A 150 -2.15 32.79 -21.76
C ASP A 150 -0.81 32.65 -21.03
N VAL A 151 -0.85 32.75 -19.70
CA VAL A 151 0.34 32.73 -18.85
C VAL A 151 0.05 31.86 -17.64
N GLY A 152 1.00 30.99 -17.29
CA GLY A 152 0.95 30.20 -16.07
C GLY A 152 1.41 28.77 -16.27
N GLN A 153 1.19 27.96 -15.24
CA GLN A 153 1.52 26.54 -15.28
C GLN A 153 0.35 25.72 -15.80
N LYS A 154 0.64 24.81 -16.72
CA LYS A 154 -0.27 23.78 -17.22
C LYS A 154 0.25 22.43 -16.77
N VAL A 155 -0.63 21.60 -16.20
CA VAL A 155 -0.26 20.28 -15.67
C VAL A 155 -0.98 19.22 -16.50
N VAL A 156 -0.23 18.21 -16.92
CA VAL A 156 -0.74 17.04 -17.65
C VAL A 156 -0.44 15.80 -16.83
N PHE A 157 -1.44 14.91 -16.70
CA PHE A 157 -1.30 13.63 -16.03
C PHE A 157 -1.55 12.49 -17.00
N TYR A 158 -0.73 11.43 -16.90
CA TYR A 158 -0.89 10.26 -17.76
C TYR A 158 -0.59 8.97 -17.03
N GLU A 159 -1.54 8.04 -17.04
CA GLU A 159 -1.40 6.71 -16.47
C GLU A 159 -1.29 5.65 -17.55
N VAL A 160 -0.32 4.76 -17.40
CA VAL A 160 -0.10 3.66 -18.35
C VAL A 160 0.35 2.39 -17.63
N MET A 161 -0.21 1.26 -18.06
CA MET A 161 0.27 -0.05 -17.63
C MET A 161 1.55 -0.42 -18.38
N VAL A 162 2.58 -0.79 -17.63
CA VAL A 162 3.89 -1.17 -18.14
C VAL A 162 4.31 -2.56 -17.65
N GLN A 163 5.18 -3.19 -18.42
CA GLN A 163 5.87 -4.43 -18.07
C GLN A 163 7.40 -4.23 -18.13
N PRO A 164 8.20 -5.04 -17.41
CA PRO A 164 9.66 -4.90 -17.36
C PRO A 164 10.27 -4.76 -18.76
N GLY A 165 11.06 -3.70 -18.97
CA GLY A 165 11.69 -3.36 -20.25
C GLY A 165 10.86 -2.46 -21.19
N ASP A 166 9.62 -2.11 -20.85
CA ASP A 166 8.85 -1.14 -21.63
C ASP A 166 9.50 0.25 -21.58
N VAL A 167 9.46 0.95 -22.70
CA VAL A 167 9.92 2.34 -22.84
C VAL A 167 8.73 3.25 -23.08
N ILE A 168 8.54 4.21 -22.18
CA ILE A 168 7.54 5.27 -22.29
C ILE A 168 8.23 6.54 -22.78
N GLU A 169 7.68 7.17 -23.81
CA GLU A 169 8.19 8.42 -24.34
C GLU A 169 7.11 9.51 -24.27
N CYS A 170 7.49 10.68 -23.79
CA CYS A 170 6.67 11.89 -23.81
C CYS A 170 7.30 12.91 -24.75
N ARG A 171 6.48 13.51 -25.62
CA ARG A 171 6.91 14.55 -26.57
C ARG A 171 5.93 15.70 -26.59
N PHE A 172 6.48 16.89 -26.78
CA PHE A 172 5.71 18.12 -26.94
C PHE A 172 5.65 18.46 -28.42
N PHE A 173 4.45 18.45 -28.98
CA PHE A 173 4.20 18.88 -30.35
C PHE A 173 3.62 20.29 -30.32
N MET A 174 4.15 21.19 -31.13
CA MET A 174 3.67 22.56 -31.21
C MET A 174 3.27 22.87 -32.64
N SER A 175 2.10 23.48 -32.78
CA SER A 175 1.61 24.05 -34.03
C SER A 175 1.36 25.52 -33.84
N MET A 176 2.06 26.36 -34.59
CA MET A 176 1.99 27.81 -34.49
C MET A 176 1.96 28.41 -35.88
N LYS A 177 1.14 29.45 -36.06
CA LYS A 177 0.99 30.11 -37.35
C LYS A 177 0.89 31.61 -37.16
N ASP A 178 1.75 32.31 -37.89
CA ASP A 178 1.67 33.75 -38.08
C ASP A 178 0.76 34.10 -39.25
N THR A 179 0.23 35.32 -39.22
CA THR A 179 -0.47 35.91 -40.36
C THR A 179 0.28 37.16 -40.82
N ASN A 180 -0.16 37.76 -41.93
CA ASN A 180 0.46 39.00 -42.41
C ASN A 180 0.30 40.16 -41.41
N ALA A 181 -0.77 40.16 -40.61
CA ALA A 181 -1.08 41.19 -39.63
C ALA A 181 -0.77 40.79 -38.18
N GLY A 182 -0.54 39.50 -37.93
CA GLY A 182 -0.48 38.89 -36.62
C GLY A 182 0.80 38.11 -36.38
N ARG A 183 1.14 37.95 -35.10
CA ARG A 183 2.32 37.20 -34.64
C ARG A 183 1.92 36.27 -33.51
N ALA A 184 2.58 35.14 -33.41
CA ALA A 184 2.55 34.25 -32.27
C ALA A 184 3.93 34.24 -31.61
N ASN A 185 3.95 34.59 -30.33
CA ASN A 185 5.13 34.58 -29.48
C ASN A 185 4.87 33.63 -28.32
N CYS A 186 5.67 32.58 -28.23
CA CYS A 186 5.50 31.52 -27.25
C CYS A 186 6.81 31.32 -26.49
N ASP A 187 6.80 31.64 -25.19
CA ASP A 187 7.82 31.21 -24.25
C ASP A 187 7.27 30.01 -23.46
N GLN A 188 8.02 28.91 -23.42
CA GLN A 188 7.62 27.67 -22.75
C GLN A 188 8.82 26.91 -22.21
N TYR A 189 8.63 26.22 -21.08
CA TYR A 189 9.61 25.27 -20.58
C TYR A 189 8.95 24.31 -19.58
N VAL A 190 9.55 23.13 -19.42
CA VAL A 190 9.05 22.14 -18.45
C VAL A 190 9.63 22.49 -17.09
N THR A 191 8.76 22.87 -16.14
CA THR A 191 9.19 23.12 -14.76
C THR A 191 9.40 21.83 -14.00
N GLU A 192 8.61 20.80 -14.32
CA GLU A 192 8.71 19.50 -13.66
C GLU A 192 8.15 18.40 -14.57
N PHE A 193 8.93 17.35 -14.79
CA PHE A 193 8.48 16.07 -15.31
C PHE A 193 8.82 15.01 -14.28
N LYS A 194 7.84 14.25 -13.81
CA LYS A 194 8.06 13.22 -12.80
C LYS A 194 7.22 11.97 -13.00
N VAL A 195 7.71 10.87 -12.43
CA VAL A 195 6.85 9.75 -12.04
C VAL A 195 6.22 10.11 -10.70
N ASP A 196 4.91 10.27 -10.68
CA ASP A 196 4.17 10.69 -9.49
C ASP A 196 3.98 9.50 -8.55
N TYR A 197 3.40 8.42 -9.07
CA TYR A 197 3.20 7.19 -8.31
C TYR A 197 3.23 5.94 -9.20
N PHE A 198 3.46 4.82 -8.54
CA PHE A 198 3.34 3.49 -9.10
C PHE A 198 2.11 2.82 -8.52
N LYS A 199 1.44 1.96 -9.29
CA LYS A 199 0.27 1.24 -8.81
C LYS A 199 0.19 -0.20 -9.28
N PHE A 200 -0.22 -1.12 -8.42
CA PHE A 200 -0.55 -2.47 -8.86
C PHE A 200 -1.87 -2.52 -9.63
N THR A 201 -1.96 -3.41 -10.61
CA THR A 201 -3.25 -3.71 -11.23
C THR A 201 -4.10 -4.49 -10.24
N ILE A 202 -5.42 -4.29 -10.33
CA ILE A 202 -6.37 -5.20 -9.69
C ILE A 202 -6.05 -6.61 -10.22
N ASP A 203 -6.03 -7.61 -9.34
CA ASP A 203 -5.63 -9.01 -9.59
C ASP A 203 -4.12 -9.31 -9.70
N SER A 204 -3.24 -8.38 -9.31
CA SER A 204 -1.80 -8.66 -9.19
C SER A 204 -1.47 -9.55 -7.99
N THR A 205 -0.46 -10.41 -8.12
CA THR A 205 0.16 -11.10 -6.98
C THR A 205 1.10 -10.15 -6.24
N TYR A 206 0.73 -9.77 -5.02
CA TYR A 206 1.52 -8.89 -4.17
C TYR A 206 2.66 -9.66 -3.48
N GLN A 207 3.90 -9.21 -3.66
CA GLN A 207 5.04 -9.77 -2.93
C GLN A 207 5.38 -8.87 -1.75
N LEU A 208 5.14 -9.35 -0.53
CA LEU A 208 5.35 -8.56 0.69
C LEU A 208 6.78 -8.01 0.83
N LYS A 209 7.79 -8.71 0.27
CA LYS A 209 9.19 -8.26 0.25
C LYS A 209 9.43 -6.90 -0.45
N GLN A 210 8.48 -6.45 -1.28
CA GLN A 210 8.59 -5.19 -2.00
C GLN A 210 8.28 -3.98 -1.12
N TYR A 211 7.59 -4.18 0.01
CA TYR A 211 7.28 -3.10 0.93
C TYR A 211 8.36 -3.01 1.99
N ASN A 212 9.03 -1.85 2.07
CA ASN A 212 10.16 -1.64 2.98
C ASN A 212 9.80 -1.90 4.45
N LYS A 213 8.54 -1.67 4.84
CA LYS A 213 8.04 -1.95 6.20
C LYS A 213 7.97 -3.44 6.53
N PHE A 214 7.74 -4.34 5.56
CA PHE A 214 7.74 -5.79 5.79
C PHE A 214 9.16 -6.36 5.95
N ASN A 215 10.20 -5.64 5.53
CA ASN A 215 11.58 -6.11 5.70
C ASN A 215 11.99 -6.25 7.18
N ASN A 216 11.30 -5.55 8.09
CA ASN A 216 11.52 -5.65 9.53
C ASN A 216 10.91 -6.89 10.17
N TYR A 217 9.94 -7.53 9.52
CA TYR A 217 9.25 -8.70 10.07
C TYR A 217 9.85 -9.98 9.51
N LYS A 218 10.28 -10.88 10.39
CA LYS A 218 10.73 -12.21 9.96
C LYS A 218 9.51 -13.11 9.80
N PHE A 219 9.56 -14.02 8.84
CA PHE A 219 8.54 -15.07 8.72
C PHE A 219 8.35 -15.86 10.03
N LEU A 220 9.43 -16.03 10.80
CA LEU A 220 9.38 -16.67 12.12
C LEU A 220 8.47 -15.92 13.11
N ASP A 221 8.40 -14.60 13.02
CA ASP A 221 7.56 -13.78 13.89
C ASP A 221 6.08 -13.99 13.54
N LEU A 222 5.75 -14.02 12.24
CA LEU A 222 4.42 -14.40 11.76
C LEU A 222 4.03 -15.81 12.23
N LEU A 223 4.94 -16.79 12.07
CA LEU A 223 4.68 -18.18 12.49
C LEU A 223 4.45 -18.26 14.01
N ARG A 224 5.22 -17.50 14.80
CA ARG A 224 5.03 -17.40 16.25
C ARG A 224 3.67 -16.81 16.59
N GLY A 225 3.25 -15.75 15.91
CA GLY A 225 1.91 -15.18 16.08
C GLY A 225 0.80 -16.16 15.79
N LEU A 226 0.89 -16.93 14.69
CA LEU A 226 -0.08 -17.98 14.36
C LEU A 226 -0.08 -19.11 15.39
N THR A 227 1.10 -19.44 15.92
CA THR A 227 1.25 -20.43 17.00
C THR A 227 0.55 -19.97 18.26
N ASP A 228 0.72 -18.68 18.63
CA ASP A 228 0.09 -18.09 19.81
C ASP A 228 -1.42 -17.98 19.66
N THR A 229 -1.92 -17.61 18.47
CA THR A 229 -3.37 -17.44 18.22
C THR A 229 -4.12 -18.79 18.22
N PHE A 230 -3.53 -19.81 17.62
CA PHE A 230 -4.22 -21.11 17.43
C PHE A 230 -3.73 -22.20 18.38
N ASP A 231 -2.91 -21.83 19.37
CA ASP A 231 -2.30 -22.74 20.33
C ASP A 231 -1.69 -23.96 19.61
N LEU A 232 -0.86 -23.68 18.58
CA LEU A 232 -0.31 -24.73 17.73
C LEU A 232 0.84 -25.43 18.42
N GLN A 233 0.94 -26.74 18.23
CA GLN A 233 2.09 -27.51 18.65
C GLN A 233 2.80 -28.20 17.49
N PHE A 234 4.12 -28.20 17.57
CA PHE A 234 5.03 -28.76 16.58
C PHE A 234 5.51 -30.13 17.03
N SER A 235 5.31 -31.13 16.18
CA SER A 235 5.83 -32.48 16.37
C SER A 235 6.63 -32.91 15.15
N THR A 236 7.76 -33.59 15.35
CA THR A 236 8.60 -34.06 14.25
C THR A 236 8.53 -35.58 14.16
N ASP A 237 7.96 -36.08 13.06
CA ASP A 237 8.10 -37.48 12.69
C ASP A 237 9.43 -37.66 11.94
N VAL A 238 10.48 -38.02 12.69
CA VAL A 238 11.84 -38.21 12.16
C VAL A 238 11.89 -39.31 11.09
N LYS A 239 11.04 -40.34 11.20
CA LYS A 239 11.03 -41.47 10.25
C LYS A 239 10.44 -41.06 8.91
N ARG A 240 9.35 -40.28 8.93
CA ARG A 240 8.71 -39.77 7.70
C ARG A 240 9.33 -38.46 7.19
N LYS A 241 10.21 -37.83 7.97
CA LYS A 241 10.77 -36.49 7.71
C LYS A 241 9.68 -35.43 7.53
N VAL A 242 8.63 -35.52 8.36
CA VAL A 242 7.50 -34.59 8.34
C VAL A 242 7.42 -33.87 9.67
N VAL A 243 7.21 -32.55 9.61
CA VAL A 243 6.83 -31.75 10.78
C VAL A 243 5.31 -31.61 10.77
N CYS A 244 4.66 -32.13 11.80
CA CYS A 244 3.24 -31.96 12.04
C CYS A 244 3.01 -30.71 12.89
N ILE A 245 2.01 -29.91 12.51
CA ILE A 245 1.61 -28.70 13.23
C ILE A 245 0.09 -28.80 13.44
N GLU A 246 -0.32 -28.97 14.70
CA GLU A 246 -1.72 -29.20 15.07
C GLU A 246 -2.10 -28.36 16.28
N PRO A 247 -3.36 -27.93 16.41
CA PRO A 247 -3.85 -27.30 17.64
C PRO A 247 -3.65 -28.21 18.85
N PHE A 248 -3.30 -27.61 19.98
CA PHE A 248 -3.02 -28.34 21.21
C PHE A 248 -4.24 -29.08 21.75
N PHE A 249 -5.41 -28.44 21.70
CA PHE A 249 -6.71 -29.00 22.08
C PHE A 249 -7.55 -29.38 20.87
N ASP A 250 -8.61 -30.15 21.13
CA ASP A 250 -9.61 -30.49 20.13
C ASP A 250 -10.15 -29.24 19.42
N TYR A 251 -10.22 -29.32 18.10
CA TYR A 251 -10.57 -28.19 17.26
C TYR A 251 -11.63 -28.58 16.24
N GLN A 252 -12.30 -27.59 15.67
CA GLN A 252 -13.25 -27.79 14.60
C GLN A 252 -12.96 -26.77 13.51
N THR A 253 -12.89 -27.21 12.26
CA THR A 253 -12.71 -26.32 11.12
C THR A 253 -14.05 -26.06 10.46
N ALA A 254 -14.18 -24.97 9.71
CA ALA A 254 -15.42 -24.69 8.97
C ALA A 254 -15.72 -25.71 7.85
N VAL A 255 -14.75 -26.55 7.47
CA VAL A 255 -14.91 -27.61 6.47
C VAL A 255 -15.29 -28.94 7.11
N GLN A 256 -14.78 -29.22 8.31
CA GLN A 256 -15.12 -30.42 9.07
C GLN A 256 -16.07 -30.03 10.20
N GLN A 257 -17.36 -30.32 10.01
CA GLN A 257 -18.37 -30.09 11.06
C GLN A 257 -18.20 -31.01 12.28
N THR A 258 -17.32 -32.00 12.20
CA THR A 258 -16.95 -32.88 13.29
C THR A 258 -15.69 -32.39 13.99
N LYS A 259 -15.75 -32.32 15.32
CA LYS A 259 -14.62 -31.99 16.20
C LYS A 259 -13.48 -32.98 15.94
N GLN A 260 -12.29 -32.46 15.65
CA GLN A 260 -11.05 -33.21 15.50
C GLN A 260 -10.33 -33.25 16.84
N THR A 261 -9.63 -34.34 17.10
CA THR A 261 -8.78 -34.47 18.30
C THR A 261 -7.53 -33.60 18.14
N GLY A 262 -7.21 -32.84 19.19
CA GLY A 262 -5.98 -32.04 19.23
C GLY A 262 -4.73 -32.87 19.51
N PHE A 263 -3.59 -32.19 19.66
CA PHE A 263 -2.32 -32.83 20.01
C PHE A 263 -2.39 -33.56 21.36
N ILE A 264 -3.07 -32.99 22.35
CA ILE A 264 -3.34 -33.68 23.63
C ILE A 264 -4.61 -34.51 23.53
N ILE A 265 -4.45 -35.80 23.78
CA ILE A 265 -5.56 -36.66 24.17
C ILE A 265 -5.76 -36.47 25.68
N LEU A 266 -6.87 -35.84 26.07
CA LEU A 266 -7.27 -35.74 27.47
C LEU A 266 -7.72 -37.13 27.97
N ASP A 267 -6.75 -37.97 28.34
CA ASP A 267 -6.98 -39.20 29.09
C ASP A 267 -6.50 -38.97 30.53
N PRO A 268 -7.34 -38.40 31.42
CA PRO A 268 -6.96 -38.20 32.81
C PRO A 268 -6.71 -39.57 33.44
N LYS A 269 -5.43 -39.91 33.63
CA LYS A 269 -5.05 -41.10 34.40
C LYS A 269 -5.61 -40.93 35.82
N ASP A 270 -6.49 -41.84 36.22
CA ASP A 270 -6.99 -41.87 37.58
C ASP A 270 -5.90 -42.43 38.51
N TRP A 271 -5.41 -41.58 39.42
CA TRP A 271 -4.42 -41.95 40.44
C TRP A 271 -5.07 -42.29 41.79
N SER A 272 -6.40 -42.26 41.90
CA SER A 272 -7.12 -42.53 43.16
C SER A 272 -6.74 -43.87 43.78
N LEU A 273 -6.56 -44.91 42.96
CA LEU A 273 -6.15 -46.25 43.39
C LEU A 273 -4.68 -46.35 43.83
N LYS A 274 -3.88 -45.32 43.58
CA LYS A 274 -2.47 -45.26 44.03
C LYS A 274 -2.29 -44.46 45.31
N GLN A 275 -3.34 -43.78 45.79
CA GLN A 275 -3.31 -43.03 47.03
C GLN A 275 -3.74 -43.94 48.18
N ASP A 276 -2.84 -44.13 49.15
CA ASP A 276 -3.15 -44.82 50.40
C ASP A 276 -3.87 -43.85 51.34
N LEU A 277 -5.21 -43.93 51.39
CA LEU A 277 -6.06 -43.10 52.25
C LEU A 277 -5.98 -43.46 53.74
N SER A 278 -5.26 -44.53 54.09
CA SER A 278 -5.09 -44.95 55.50
C SER A 278 -3.98 -44.19 56.23
N LYS A 279 -3.24 -43.32 55.53
CA LYS A 279 -2.14 -42.51 56.08
C LYS A 279 -2.39 -41.03 55.85
N GLU A 280 -1.89 -40.20 56.77
CA GLU A 280 -1.84 -38.75 56.54
C GLU A 280 -1.04 -38.48 55.26
N SER A 281 -1.65 -37.72 54.36
CA SER A 281 -1.04 -37.31 53.10
C SER A 281 -0.89 -35.80 53.08
N GLU A 282 0.30 -35.35 52.72
CA GLU A 282 0.59 -33.93 52.51
C GLU A 282 0.44 -33.60 51.02
N ILE A 283 -0.21 -32.47 50.73
CA ILE A 283 -0.32 -31.95 49.37
C ILE A 283 0.77 -30.90 49.20
N GLU A 284 1.84 -31.26 48.51
CA GLU A 284 2.85 -30.32 48.06
C GLU A 284 2.44 -29.76 46.68
N ILE A 285 2.38 -28.43 46.57
CA ILE A 285 2.09 -27.77 45.30
C ILE A 285 3.34 -27.91 44.42
N PHE A 286 3.28 -28.80 43.43
CA PHE A 286 4.43 -29.15 42.58
C PHE A 286 4.91 -28.01 41.64
N SER A 287 4.18 -26.89 41.54
CA SER A 287 4.51 -25.80 40.63
C SER A 287 4.19 -24.42 41.18
N ASP A 288 5.17 -23.53 41.13
CA ASP A 288 5.11 -22.15 41.66
C ASP A 288 4.42 -21.17 40.69
N TYR A 289 3.43 -21.64 39.93
CA TYR A 289 2.75 -20.82 38.92
C TYR A 289 1.93 -19.70 39.56
N GLU A 290 1.92 -18.55 38.88
CA GLU A 290 1.08 -17.42 39.25
C GLU A 290 -0.40 -17.77 39.15
N ARG A 291 -1.16 -17.29 40.14
CA ARG A 291 -2.61 -17.48 40.24
C ARG A 291 -3.39 -16.82 39.12
N GLU A 292 -2.92 -15.68 38.60
CA GLU A 292 -3.62 -14.96 37.53
C GLU A 292 -2.87 -15.08 36.22
N TRP A 293 -3.54 -15.54 35.18
CA TRP A 293 -3.00 -15.61 33.82
C TRP A 293 -3.74 -14.62 32.94
N LEU A 294 -2.99 -13.74 32.31
CA LEU A 294 -3.48 -12.73 31.39
C LEU A 294 -3.06 -13.11 29.97
N PHE A 295 -4.02 -13.38 29.10
CA PHE A 295 -3.79 -13.60 27.68
C PHE A 295 -4.14 -12.31 26.95
N LYS A 296 -3.23 -11.78 26.15
CA LYS A 296 -3.46 -10.54 25.41
C LYS A 296 -2.87 -10.58 24.01
N HIS A 297 -3.47 -9.80 23.12
CA HIS A 297 -2.86 -9.50 21.83
C HIS A 297 -1.80 -8.40 21.98
N LYS A 298 -0.95 -8.26 20.96
CA LYS A 298 0.02 -7.17 20.92
C LYS A 298 -0.71 -5.82 20.91
N ASP A 299 -0.23 -4.89 21.71
CA ASP A 299 -0.79 -3.53 21.74
C ASP A 299 -0.46 -2.79 20.43
N ASP A 300 -1.44 -2.05 19.90
CA ASP A 300 -1.30 -1.20 18.72
C ASP A 300 -1.70 0.22 19.09
N SER A 301 -0.71 1.06 19.42
CA SER A 301 -0.93 2.43 19.85
C SER A 301 -1.42 3.35 18.73
N ALA A 302 -1.30 2.94 17.46
CA ALA A 302 -1.77 3.72 16.32
C ALA A 302 -3.28 3.52 16.07
N ASP A 303 -3.89 2.46 16.61
CA ASP A 303 -5.32 2.19 16.50
C ASP A 303 -6.13 3.03 17.50
N GLY A 304 -6.40 4.27 17.10
CA GLY A 304 -7.16 5.22 17.89
C GLY A 304 -8.62 4.80 18.13
N ALA A 305 -9.19 3.97 17.27
CA ALA A 305 -10.53 3.43 17.49
C ALA A 305 -10.53 2.44 18.65
N LEU A 306 -9.56 1.51 18.69
CA LEU A 306 -9.43 0.55 19.77
C LEU A 306 -9.25 1.26 21.11
N LYS A 307 -8.36 2.25 21.16
CA LYS A 307 -8.10 3.08 22.36
C LYS A 307 -9.37 3.77 22.86
N LYS A 308 -10.08 4.50 21.98
CA LYS A 308 -11.34 5.19 22.35
C LYS A 308 -12.40 4.24 22.90
N MET A 309 -12.50 3.02 22.36
CA MET A 309 -13.45 2.03 22.85
C MET A 309 -13.05 1.48 24.21
N GLN A 310 -11.76 1.14 24.40
CA GLN A 310 -11.26 0.69 25.69
C GLN A 310 -11.45 1.76 26.79
N ASP A 311 -11.18 3.02 26.48
CA ASP A 311 -11.38 4.16 27.39
C ASP A 311 -12.87 4.36 27.72
N ARG A 312 -13.75 4.26 26.72
CA ARG A 312 -15.20 4.44 26.90
C ARG A 312 -15.82 3.38 27.79
N PHE A 313 -15.40 2.13 27.64
CA PHE A 313 -15.99 0.99 28.35
C PHE A 313 -15.20 0.55 29.58
N GLN A 314 -14.08 1.23 29.89
CA GLN A 314 -13.15 0.86 30.97
C GLN A 314 -12.78 -0.64 30.93
N SER A 315 -12.62 -1.16 29.73
CA SER A 315 -12.43 -2.58 29.47
C SER A 315 -11.32 -2.77 28.45
N LYS A 316 -10.43 -3.72 28.73
CA LYS A 316 -9.31 -4.05 27.84
C LYS A 316 -9.75 -5.09 26.81
N ILE A 317 -10.20 -4.60 25.67
CA ILE A 317 -10.65 -5.41 24.53
C ILE A 317 -9.45 -6.18 23.96
N GLY A 318 -9.61 -7.49 23.75
CA GLY A 318 -8.53 -8.36 23.26
C GLY A 318 -7.63 -8.94 24.34
N GLU A 319 -7.97 -8.71 25.62
CA GLU A 319 -7.37 -9.36 26.78
C GLU A 319 -8.37 -10.32 27.45
N ALA A 320 -7.89 -11.47 27.92
CA ALA A 320 -8.64 -12.42 28.71
C ALA A 320 -7.87 -12.76 29.99
N LYS A 321 -8.54 -12.71 31.13
CA LYS A 321 -7.98 -13.06 32.43
C LYS A 321 -8.55 -14.38 32.90
N TYR A 322 -7.68 -15.32 33.26
CA TYR A 322 -8.03 -16.55 33.94
C TYR A 322 -7.42 -16.53 35.36
N ALA A 323 -8.22 -16.85 36.37
CA ALA A 323 -7.78 -16.88 37.76
C ALA A 323 -7.90 -18.30 38.31
N PHE A 324 -6.78 -18.88 38.72
CA PHE A 324 -6.75 -20.15 39.42
C PHE A 324 -7.13 -19.98 40.91
N THR A 325 -7.39 -21.10 41.58
CA THR A 325 -7.76 -21.13 43.01
C THR A 325 -6.60 -20.69 43.92
N GLU A 326 -6.89 -20.46 45.21
CA GLU A 326 -5.93 -19.94 46.20
C GLU A 326 -4.71 -20.84 46.46
N ARG A 327 -4.71 -22.07 45.94
CA ARG A 327 -3.55 -22.98 45.99
C ARG A 327 -2.37 -22.53 45.11
N PHE A 328 -2.56 -21.54 44.24
CA PHE A 328 -1.49 -21.00 43.40
C PHE A 328 -0.91 -19.72 43.99
N LYS A 329 0.35 -19.44 43.68
CA LYS A 329 1.08 -18.29 44.21
C LYS A 329 0.41 -16.97 43.78
N PRO A 330 0.18 -16.02 44.71
CA PRO A 330 -0.27 -14.69 44.34
C PRO A 330 0.68 -14.04 43.33
N GLY A 331 0.17 -13.67 42.17
CA GLY A 331 0.94 -13.10 41.08
C GLY A 331 0.14 -13.11 39.78
N THR A 332 0.68 -12.40 38.78
CA THR A 332 0.10 -12.33 37.44
C THR A 332 1.15 -12.70 36.40
N LYS A 333 0.82 -13.66 35.53
CA LYS A 333 1.61 -14.05 34.36
C LYS A 333 0.91 -13.58 33.10
N SER A 334 1.62 -12.90 32.21
CA SER A 334 1.07 -12.46 30.93
C SER A 334 1.62 -13.28 29.76
N PHE A 335 0.73 -13.71 28.88
CA PHE A 335 1.02 -14.27 27.57
C PHE A 335 0.54 -13.28 26.51
N GLU A 336 1.47 -12.75 25.73
CA GLU A 336 1.17 -11.81 24.67
C GLU A 336 1.38 -12.48 23.30
N ASN A 337 0.43 -12.29 22.38
CA ASN A 337 0.61 -12.69 20.98
C ASN A 337 1.80 -11.92 20.39
N ARG A 338 2.80 -12.65 19.88
CA ARG A 338 4.07 -12.03 19.47
C ARG A 338 4.04 -11.27 18.15
N PHE A 339 2.93 -11.30 17.41
CA PHE A 339 2.85 -10.69 16.08
C PHE A 339 1.55 -9.94 15.84
N PHE A 340 0.41 -10.50 16.25
CA PHE A 340 -0.90 -9.96 15.94
C PHE A 340 -1.44 -9.05 17.03
N SER A 341 -1.96 -7.90 16.60
CA SER A 341 -2.72 -6.96 17.41
C SER A 341 -4.23 -7.16 17.27
N THR A 342 -4.98 -6.65 18.24
CA THR A 342 -6.45 -6.69 18.24
C THR A 342 -7.02 -5.90 17.07
N LEU A 343 -8.09 -6.41 16.45
CA LEU A 343 -8.89 -5.72 15.43
C LEU A 343 -10.34 -5.58 15.88
N MET A 344 -10.87 -4.37 15.77
CA MET A 344 -12.28 -4.13 16.00
C MET A 344 -13.12 -4.32 14.74
N HIS A 345 -14.36 -4.77 14.94
CA HIS A 345 -15.36 -4.86 13.90
C HIS A 345 -16.56 -3.99 14.28
N VAL A 346 -17.08 -3.25 13.32
CA VAL A 346 -18.30 -2.46 13.48
C VAL A 346 -19.39 -3.05 12.61
N GLU A 347 -20.59 -3.15 13.17
CA GLU A 347 -21.79 -3.51 12.44
C GLU A 347 -22.30 -2.28 11.67
N ALA A 348 -22.24 -2.34 10.34
CA ALA A 348 -22.57 -1.21 9.48
C ALA A 348 -24.05 -1.22 9.11
N GLN A 349 -24.92 -0.82 10.04
CA GLN A 349 -26.38 -0.82 9.87
C GLN A 349 -26.87 -0.05 8.64
N GLN A 350 -26.14 0.99 8.21
CA GLN A 350 -26.45 1.74 7.00
C GLN A 350 -26.48 0.89 5.72
N PHE A 351 -25.78 -0.24 5.68
CA PHE A 351 -25.79 -1.18 4.56
C PHE A 351 -26.83 -2.29 4.70
N ALA A 352 -27.54 -2.36 5.83
CA ALA A 352 -28.61 -3.35 6.03
C ALA A 352 -29.79 -3.15 5.06
N SER A 353 -29.99 -1.93 4.54
CA SER A 353 -31.02 -1.64 3.55
C SER A 353 -30.81 -2.35 2.21
N VAL A 354 -29.57 -2.74 1.89
CA VAL A 354 -29.21 -3.39 0.62
C VAL A 354 -29.45 -4.90 0.69
N THR A 355 -29.08 -5.54 1.81
CA THR A 355 -29.07 -7.01 1.96
C THR A 355 -30.05 -7.53 3.00
N GLY A 356 -30.77 -6.64 3.71
CA GLY A 356 -31.67 -6.97 4.82
C GLY A 356 -30.96 -7.19 6.16
N VAL A 357 -29.62 -7.24 6.20
CA VAL A 357 -28.83 -7.43 7.41
C VAL A 357 -27.53 -6.64 7.34
N ALA A 358 -27.12 -6.05 8.47
CA ALA A 358 -25.94 -5.21 8.55
C ALA A 358 -24.63 -6.04 8.44
N PRO A 359 -23.73 -5.74 7.50
CA PRO A 359 -22.44 -6.41 7.43
C PRO A 359 -21.52 -5.96 8.59
N GLN A 360 -20.64 -6.87 9.04
CA GLN A 360 -19.55 -6.53 9.95
C GLN A 360 -18.32 -6.11 9.16
N ILE A 361 -17.83 -4.91 9.42
CA ILE A 361 -16.70 -4.31 8.71
C ILE A 361 -15.52 -4.19 9.69
N PRO A 362 -14.32 -4.69 9.34
CA PRO A 362 -13.12 -4.46 10.13
C PRO A 362 -12.78 -2.97 10.13
N CYS A 363 -12.47 -2.42 11.30
CA CYS A 363 -12.24 -0.99 11.50
C CYS A 363 -10.84 -0.75 12.04
N MET A 364 -10.08 0.08 11.33
CA MET A 364 -8.77 0.59 11.73
C MET A 364 -8.78 2.08 11.43
N PHE A 365 -8.65 2.90 12.46
CA PHE A 365 -8.66 4.36 12.31
C PHE A 365 -7.52 4.97 13.13
N PRO A 366 -6.78 5.94 12.57
CA PRO A 366 -5.77 6.66 13.33
C PRO A 366 -6.45 7.45 14.45
N GLU A 367 -5.70 7.75 15.51
CA GLU A 367 -6.21 8.57 16.62
C GLU A 367 -6.69 9.96 16.16
N ASN A 368 -6.02 10.53 15.15
CA ASN A 368 -6.31 11.85 14.59
C ASN A 368 -6.91 11.77 13.18
N ILE A 369 -8.23 11.61 13.10
CA ILE A 369 -8.99 11.58 11.82
C ILE A 369 -8.93 12.93 11.08
N SER A 370 -8.63 14.02 11.79
CA SER A 370 -8.52 15.38 11.25
C SER A 370 -7.18 15.69 10.57
N ASN A 371 -6.19 14.80 10.65
CA ASN A 371 -4.92 15.00 9.97
C ASN A 371 -5.00 14.53 8.51
N THR A 372 -5.42 15.43 7.62
CA THR A 372 -5.51 15.18 6.17
C THR A 372 -4.20 15.50 5.43
N SER A 373 -3.08 15.66 6.15
CA SER A 373 -1.80 15.97 5.52
C SER A 373 -1.19 14.71 4.90
N ALA A 374 -0.53 14.86 3.74
CA ALA A 374 0.11 13.78 2.98
C ALA A 374 1.27 13.08 3.72
N ALA A 375 1.55 13.45 4.98
CA ALA A 375 2.44 12.71 5.86
C ALA A 375 1.70 11.50 6.44
N GLU A 376 1.44 10.50 5.61
CA GLU A 376 0.71 9.26 5.93
C GLU A 376 1.40 8.35 6.98
N SER A 377 2.40 8.84 7.71
CA SER A 377 3.09 8.06 8.75
C SER A 377 2.15 7.66 9.90
N GLU A 378 1.06 8.39 10.12
CA GLU A 378 0.05 8.13 11.16
C GLU A 378 -0.92 6.97 10.85
N ASN A 379 -0.95 6.46 9.60
CA ASN A 379 -1.80 5.33 9.19
C ASN A 379 -1.03 4.00 9.16
N THR A 380 -0.05 3.83 10.06
CA THR A 380 0.72 2.59 10.17
C THR A 380 0.22 1.79 11.36
N PHE A 381 -0.56 0.75 11.11
CA PHE A 381 -1.05 -0.17 12.14
C PHE A 381 -0.14 -1.39 12.24
N GLU A 382 -0.10 -1.99 13.44
CA GLU A 382 0.52 -3.31 13.64
C GLU A 382 -0.28 -4.39 12.89
N PRO A 383 0.34 -5.53 12.52
CA PRO A 383 -0.36 -6.61 11.84
C PRO A 383 -1.55 -7.11 12.67
N LYS A 384 -2.73 -7.20 12.05
CA LYS A 384 -3.94 -7.72 12.70
C LYS A 384 -4.43 -8.98 11.99
N LEU A 385 -5.16 -9.82 12.71
CA LEU A 385 -5.77 -11.03 12.15
C LEU A 385 -7.28 -10.90 12.13
N ALA A 386 -7.89 -11.17 10.97
CA ALA A 386 -9.32 -11.30 10.80
C ALA A 386 -9.64 -12.69 10.23
N TYR A 387 -10.64 -13.35 10.79
CA TYR A 387 -11.11 -14.63 10.29
C TYR A 387 -12.53 -14.50 9.73
N TYR A 388 -12.71 -14.85 8.46
CA TYR A 388 -14.04 -14.89 7.86
C TYR A 388 -14.77 -16.13 8.32
N LYS A 389 -15.84 -15.97 9.12
CA LYS A 389 -16.66 -17.12 9.52
C LYS A 389 -17.50 -17.66 8.36
N GLY A 390 -17.61 -16.92 7.26
CA GLY A 390 -18.50 -17.27 6.15
C GLY A 390 -19.93 -16.79 6.39
N ASN A 391 -20.78 -17.07 5.41
CA ASN A 391 -22.17 -16.65 5.37
C ASN A 391 -22.97 -17.35 6.48
N VAL A 392 -23.27 -16.65 7.58
CA VAL A 392 -24.32 -17.09 8.51
C VAL A 392 -25.62 -16.71 7.79
N ALA A 393 -26.37 -17.70 7.31
CA ALA A 393 -27.57 -17.58 6.47
C ALA A 393 -28.06 -16.11 6.26
N GLY A 394 -27.55 -15.46 5.20
CA GLY A 394 -27.92 -14.09 4.83
C GLY A 394 -26.86 -13.00 5.04
N VAL A 395 -25.73 -13.26 5.73
CA VAL A 395 -24.68 -12.24 5.91
C VAL A 395 -23.28 -12.83 6.04
N GLY A 396 -22.33 -12.21 5.33
CA GLY A 396 -20.90 -12.36 5.57
C GLY A 396 -20.48 -11.67 6.87
N GLY A 397 -19.85 -12.40 7.78
CA GLY A 397 -19.34 -11.87 9.05
C GLY A 397 -17.89 -12.25 9.30
N TRP A 398 -17.09 -11.27 9.68
CA TRP A 398 -15.73 -11.45 10.17
C TRP A 398 -15.77 -11.60 11.69
N ARG A 399 -15.05 -12.58 12.22
CA ARG A 399 -14.84 -12.74 13.66
C ARG A 399 -13.36 -12.61 13.98
N PHE A 400 -13.11 -12.16 15.18
CA PHE A 400 -11.84 -12.43 15.84
C PHE A 400 -11.84 -13.88 16.35
N LEU A 401 -10.68 -14.53 16.33
CA LEU A 401 -10.47 -15.85 16.95
C LEU A 401 -9.91 -15.68 18.35
#